data_AF-A0A8D2LHX5-F1
#
_entry.id   AF-A0A8D2LHX5-F1
#
_cell.length_a   1.000
_cell.length_b   1.000
_cell.length_c   1.000
_cell.angle_alpha   90.00
_cell.angle_beta   90.00
_cell.angle_gamma   90.00
#
_symmetry.space_group_name_H-M   'P 1'
#
loop_
_entity.id
_entity.type
_entity.pdbx_description
1 polymer ?
#
loop_
_entity_poly.entity_id
_entity_poly.type
_entity_poly.pdbx_seq_one_letter_code
_entity_poly.pdbx_strand_id
1 'polypeptide(L)'
;MLTDTNHVWVDVTMHNTNLPPLAIKNPECLGLLQHLDKNKDTWVQHYCILKDGCLYFYDSIRSTHTIGGIYLQGYMVSEQSLGSRRSVIEVKPPSEEFETFYLCAESVNENKRWITALRASANKWIPLNKAIQDFMNRPLEETRM
;
A
#
# COMPACT_ATOMS: atom_id res chain seq x y z
N MET A 1 -13.43 -20.91 26.42
CA MET A 1 -12.53 -19.75 26.50
C MET A 1 -11.54 -19.88 25.35
N LEU A 2 -11.80 -19.20 24.24
CA LEU A 2 -10.88 -19.18 23.10
C LEU A 2 -9.96 -17.98 23.28
N THR A 3 -8.66 -18.24 23.28
CA THR A 3 -7.59 -17.27 23.46
C THR A 3 -7.54 -16.34 22.27
N ASP A 4 -7.80 -15.06 22.52
CA ASP A 4 -7.72 -13.96 21.57
C ASP A 4 -6.24 -13.66 21.28
N THR A 5 -5.62 -14.46 20.41
CA THR A 5 -4.31 -14.15 19.83
C THR A 5 -4.52 -13.41 18.53
N ASN A 6 -5.15 -12.24 18.58
CA ASN A 6 -5.04 -11.32 17.45
C ASN A 6 -3.57 -10.93 17.34
N HIS A 7 -2.96 -11.25 16.19
CA HIS A 7 -1.61 -10.83 15.89
C HIS A 7 -1.51 -9.31 16.04
N VAL A 8 -0.47 -8.79 16.69
CA VAL A 8 -0.23 -7.35 16.95
C VAL A 8 -0.47 -6.47 15.71
N TRP A 9 -0.23 -6.99 14.51
CA TRP A 9 -0.48 -6.31 13.23
C TRP A 9 -1.96 -6.08 12.89
N VAL A 10 -2.85 -6.97 13.36
CA VAL A 10 -4.31 -6.81 13.26
C VAL A 10 -4.75 -5.63 14.12
N ASP A 11 -4.27 -5.53 15.36
CA ASP A 11 -4.64 -4.44 16.28
C ASP A 11 -4.12 -3.07 15.82
N VAL A 12 -2.88 -3.01 15.33
CA VAL A 12 -2.30 -1.75 14.81
C VAL A 12 -3.04 -1.26 13.58
N THR A 13 -3.43 -2.17 12.68
CA THR A 13 -4.15 -1.76 11.48
C THR A 13 -5.62 -1.44 11.76
N MET A 14 -6.26 -2.17 12.68
CA MET A 14 -7.59 -1.87 13.23
C MET A 14 -7.62 -0.55 14.01
N HIS A 15 -6.52 -0.15 14.63
CA HIS A 15 -6.44 1.17 15.26
C HIS A 15 -6.41 2.27 14.21
N ASN A 16 -5.53 2.16 13.21
CA ASN A 16 -5.37 3.18 12.16
C ASN A 16 -6.63 3.34 11.30
N THR A 17 -7.41 2.27 11.09
CA THR A 17 -8.67 2.35 10.34
C THR A 17 -9.70 3.26 11.01
N ASN A 18 -9.65 3.40 12.33
CA ASN A 18 -10.56 4.26 13.10
C ASN A 18 -10.05 5.70 13.28
N LEU A 19 -8.90 6.05 12.69
CA LEU A 19 -8.34 7.39 12.78
C LEU A 19 -8.78 8.26 11.58
N PRO A 20 -9.04 9.57 11.82
CA PRO A 20 -9.18 10.52 10.72
C PRO A 20 -7.85 10.66 9.95
N PRO A 21 -7.88 11.04 8.66
CA PRO A 21 -6.67 11.16 7.86
C PRO A 21 -5.58 12.03 8.50
N LEU A 22 -5.99 13.14 9.11
CA LEU A 22 -5.09 14.11 9.73
C LEU A 22 -4.43 13.61 11.03
N ALA A 23 -4.92 12.52 11.63
CA ALA A 23 -4.32 11.93 12.82
C ALA A 23 -3.19 10.94 12.49
N ILE A 24 -3.05 10.51 11.23
CA ILE A 24 -1.94 9.64 10.82
C ILE A 24 -0.66 10.46 10.75
N LYS A 25 0.30 10.13 11.63
CA LYS A 25 1.58 10.82 11.73
C LYS A 25 2.61 10.24 10.74
N ASN A 26 3.39 11.12 10.13
CA ASN A 26 4.50 10.80 9.23
C ASN A 26 4.11 9.79 8.12
N PRO A 27 3.07 10.07 7.32
CA PRO A 27 2.70 9.23 6.19
C PRO A 27 3.83 9.22 5.15
N GLU A 28 3.99 8.09 4.47
CA GLU A 28 4.99 7.92 3.41
C GLU A 28 4.54 8.61 2.12
N CYS A 29 3.23 8.63 1.89
CA CYS A 29 2.59 9.33 0.79
C CYS A 29 1.13 9.63 1.14
N LEU A 30 0.60 10.73 0.62
CA LEU A 30 -0.80 11.09 0.75
C LEU A 30 -1.28 11.85 -0.48
N GLY A 31 -2.59 11.93 -0.67
CA GLY A 31 -3.22 12.68 -1.75
C GLY A 31 -4.41 11.95 -2.38
N LEU A 32 -4.93 12.51 -3.47
CA LEU A 32 -6.06 11.93 -4.18
C LEU A 32 -5.58 10.80 -5.10
N LEU A 33 -6.29 9.67 -5.05
CA LEU A 33 -6.17 8.59 -6.02
C LEU A 33 -7.56 8.16 -6.47
N GLN A 34 -7.66 7.83 -7.75
CA GLN A 34 -8.82 7.13 -8.30
C GLN A 34 -8.55 5.63 -8.25
N HIS A 35 -9.50 4.86 -7.74
CA HIS A 35 -9.51 3.40 -7.73
C HIS A 35 -10.57 2.88 -8.70
N LEU A 36 -10.26 1.85 -9.48
CA LEU A 36 -11.23 1.20 -10.36
C LEU A 36 -12.13 0.24 -9.57
N ASP A 37 -13.40 0.59 -9.39
CA ASP A 37 -14.43 -0.33 -8.94
C ASP A 37 -14.77 -1.29 -10.09
N LYS A 38 -14.19 -2.50 -10.07
CA LYS A 38 -14.37 -3.50 -11.13
C LYS A 38 -15.82 -3.97 -11.29
N ASN A 39 -16.61 -3.95 -10.22
CA ASN A 39 -18.00 -4.40 -10.27
C ASN A 39 -18.87 -3.41 -11.06
N LYS A 40 -18.50 -2.12 -11.03
CA LYS A 40 -19.21 -1.04 -11.72
C LYS A 40 -18.50 -0.55 -12.97
N ASP A 41 -17.27 -0.99 -13.22
CA ASP A 41 -16.36 -0.46 -14.24
C ASP A 41 -16.23 1.08 -14.18
N THR A 42 -16.08 1.61 -12.96
CA THR A 42 -15.99 3.06 -12.72
C THR A 42 -14.81 3.44 -11.86
N TRP A 43 -14.24 4.61 -12.12
CA TRP A 43 -13.15 5.16 -11.32
C TRP A 43 -13.71 6.03 -10.19
N VAL A 44 -13.47 5.63 -8.95
CA VAL A 44 -13.91 6.33 -7.75
C VAL A 44 -12.73 7.02 -7.11
N GLN A 45 -12.88 8.32 -6.80
CA GLN A 45 -11.82 9.10 -6.18
C GLN A 45 -11.89 9.01 -4.65
N HIS A 46 -10.73 8.80 -4.02
CA HIS A 46 -10.56 8.77 -2.58
C HIS A 46 -9.41 9.69 -2.16
N TYR A 47 -9.46 10.16 -0.92
CA TYR A 47 -8.26 10.67 -0.26
C TYR A 47 -7.52 9.49 0.35
N CYS A 48 -6.27 9.30 -0.06
CA CYS A 48 -5.49 8.13 0.31
C CYS A 48 -4.31 8.51 1.19
N ILE A 49 -3.98 7.64 2.14
CA ILE A 49 -2.77 7.73 2.96
C ILE A 49 -2.03 6.40 2.88
N LEU A 50 -0.75 6.45 2.53
CA LEU A 50 0.17 5.33 2.58
C LEU A 50 1.01 5.42 3.85
N LYS A 51 0.96 4.38 4.68
CA LYS A 51 1.74 4.28 5.91
C LYS A 51 2.03 2.83 6.25
N ASP A 52 3.30 2.53 6.50
CA ASP A 52 3.79 1.26 7.05
C ASP A 52 3.33 0.02 6.28
N GLY A 53 3.32 0.09 4.94
CA GLY A 53 2.89 -1.00 4.07
C GLY A 53 1.38 -1.10 3.89
N CYS A 54 0.60 -0.14 4.40
CA CYS A 54 -0.85 -0.08 4.24
C CYS A 54 -1.26 1.17 3.46
N LEU A 55 -2.13 1.00 2.46
CA LEU A 55 -2.81 2.10 1.77
C LEU A 55 -4.24 2.22 2.30
N TYR A 56 -4.57 3.33 2.95
CA TYR A 56 -5.89 3.60 3.51
C TYR A 56 -6.71 4.52 2.59
N PHE A 57 -7.99 4.20 2.40
CA PHE A 57 -8.93 4.98 1.60
C PHE A 57 -9.90 5.74 2.49
N TYR A 58 -10.09 7.01 2.19
CA TYR A 58 -11.06 7.87 2.85
C TYR A 58 -11.96 8.54 1.82
N ASP A 59 -13.22 8.78 2.17
CA ASP A 59 -14.14 9.53 1.30
C ASP A 59 -13.63 10.95 1.08
N SER A 60 -13.01 11.55 2.10
CA SER A 60 -12.38 12.85 2.02
C SER A 60 -11.31 13.04 3.10
N ILE A 61 -10.52 14.11 2.99
CA ILE A 61 -9.59 14.54 4.03
C ILE A 61 -10.27 14.87 5.38
N ARG A 62 -11.60 15.10 5.38
CA ARG A 62 -12.40 15.41 6.56
C ARG A 62 -13.08 14.18 7.19
N SER A 63 -12.87 13.00 6.62
CA SER A 63 -13.43 11.76 7.16
C SER A 63 -12.91 11.48 8.57
N THR A 64 -13.69 10.78 9.39
CA THR A 64 -13.32 10.41 10.77
C THR A 64 -12.71 9.03 10.88
N HIS A 65 -12.88 8.19 9.87
CA HIS A 65 -12.40 6.82 9.77
C HIS A 65 -12.21 6.44 8.30
N THR A 66 -11.48 5.36 8.05
CA THR A 66 -11.24 4.84 6.70
C THR A 66 -12.46 4.06 6.19
N ILE A 67 -12.66 4.07 4.88
CA ILE A 67 -13.61 3.16 4.20
C ILE A 67 -13.03 1.75 4.14
N GLY A 68 -11.71 1.64 4.06
CA GLY A 68 -10.97 0.39 3.94
C GLY A 68 -9.53 0.63 3.53
N GLY A 69 -8.77 -0.43 3.32
CA GLY A 69 -7.38 -0.30 2.91
C GLY A 69 -6.81 -1.56 2.27
N ILE A 70 -5.60 -1.42 1.72
CA ILE A 70 -4.82 -2.51 1.10
C ILE A 70 -3.59 -2.75 1.96
N TYR A 71 -3.38 -4.00 2.34
CA TYR A 71 -2.11 -4.47 2.88
C TYR A 71 -1.18 -4.82 1.72
N LEU A 72 -0.10 -4.07 1.55
CA LEU A 72 0.77 -4.16 0.39
C LEU A 72 1.86 -5.24 0.52
N GLN A 73 1.93 -5.96 1.64
CA GLN A 73 2.95 -6.99 1.83
C GLN A 73 2.82 -8.07 0.75
N GLY A 74 3.91 -8.28 0.00
CA GLY A 74 3.96 -9.24 -1.10
C GLY A 74 3.29 -8.78 -2.40
N TYR A 75 2.62 -7.62 -2.41
CA TYR A 75 2.09 -7.04 -3.64
C TYR A 75 3.20 -6.45 -4.50
N MET A 76 3.07 -6.60 -5.81
CA MET A 76 3.91 -5.95 -6.81
C MET A 76 3.22 -4.70 -7.35
N VAL A 77 4.00 -3.63 -7.55
CA VAL A 77 3.49 -2.35 -8.06
C VAL A 77 4.12 -2.07 -9.43
N SER A 78 3.29 -2.07 -10.47
CA SER A 78 3.66 -1.83 -11.88
C SER A 78 2.95 -0.57 -12.41
N GLU A 79 3.52 0.02 -13.45
CA GLU A 79 2.82 1.00 -14.28
C GLU A 79 2.33 0.30 -15.53
N GLN A 80 1.06 0.49 -15.88
CA GLN A 80 0.39 -0.16 -17.01
C GLN A 80 -0.46 0.84 -17.79
N SER A 81 -0.83 0.48 -19.01
CA SER A 81 -1.92 1.12 -19.76
C SER A 81 -3.21 0.33 -19.58
N LEU A 82 -4.33 0.99 -19.29
CA LEU A 82 -5.64 0.35 -19.16
C LEU A 82 -6.73 1.21 -19.82
N GLY A 83 -7.40 0.66 -20.82
CA GLY A 83 -8.39 1.39 -21.62
C GLY A 83 -7.78 2.65 -22.26
N SER A 84 -8.39 3.81 -22.02
CA SER A 84 -7.89 5.11 -22.51
C SER A 84 -6.79 5.73 -21.65
N ARG A 85 -6.53 5.18 -20.44
CA ARG A 85 -5.52 5.71 -19.52
C ARG A 85 -4.16 5.09 -19.82
N ARG A 86 -3.19 5.95 -20.15
CA ARG A 86 -1.83 5.52 -20.53
C ARG A 86 -0.89 5.27 -19.35
N SER A 87 -1.28 5.66 -18.14
CA SER A 87 -0.47 5.51 -16.92
C SER A 87 -1.40 5.17 -15.76
N VAL A 88 -1.48 3.88 -15.43
CA VAL A 88 -2.27 3.30 -14.34
C VAL A 88 -1.32 2.53 -13.44
N ILE A 89 -1.47 2.69 -12.13
CA ILE A 89 -0.75 1.94 -11.12
C ILE A 89 -1.49 0.63 -10.92
N GLU A 90 -0.87 -0.47 -11.30
CA GLU A 90 -1.36 -1.82 -11.02
C GLU A 90 -0.70 -2.31 -9.73
N VAL A 91 -1.52 -2.73 -8.77
CA VAL A 91 -1.10 -3.30 -7.49
C VAL A 91 -1.54 -4.77 -7.50
N LYS A 92 -0.62 -5.63 -7.95
CA LYS A 92 -0.87 -7.04 -8.23
C LYS A 92 -0.51 -7.92 -7.02
N PRO A 93 -1.38 -8.81 -6.57
CA PRO A 93 -1.12 -9.67 -5.43
C PRO A 93 -0.11 -10.79 -5.75
N PRO A 94 0.46 -11.43 -4.71
CA PRO A 94 1.35 -12.58 -4.85
C PRO A 94 0.62 -13.88 -5.24
N SER A 95 -0.70 -13.94 -5.10
CA SER A 95 -1.55 -15.11 -5.40
C SER A 95 -2.86 -14.65 -6.05
N GLU A 96 -3.44 -15.49 -6.92
CA GLU A 96 -4.72 -15.24 -7.60
C GLU A 96 -5.93 -15.27 -6.66
N GLU A 97 -5.77 -15.76 -5.43
CA GLU A 97 -6.80 -15.72 -4.38
C GLU A 97 -7.10 -14.30 -3.88
N PHE A 98 -6.21 -13.34 -4.16
CA PHE A 98 -6.36 -11.95 -3.78
C PHE A 98 -6.66 -11.07 -4.99
N GLU A 99 -7.22 -9.90 -4.71
CA GLU A 99 -7.65 -8.96 -5.75
C GLU A 99 -6.49 -8.12 -6.29
N THR A 100 -6.48 -7.88 -7.60
CA THR A 100 -5.59 -6.88 -8.23
C THR A 100 -6.26 -5.52 -8.22
N PHE A 101 -5.58 -4.50 -7.71
CA PHE A 101 -6.12 -3.13 -7.67
C PHE A 101 -5.52 -2.27 -8.77
N TYR A 102 -6.35 -1.39 -9.35
CA TYR A 102 -5.92 -0.41 -10.35
C TYR A 102 -6.16 1.01 -9.81
N LEU A 103 -5.10 1.79 -9.72
CA LEU A 103 -5.09 3.14 -9.16
C LEU A 103 -4.58 4.15 -10.20
N CYS A 104 -5.05 5.39 -10.11
CA CYS A 104 -4.59 6.46 -10.98
C CYS A 104 -4.60 7.79 -10.24
N ALA A 105 -3.50 8.52 -10.27
CA ALA A 105 -3.45 9.91 -9.81
C ALA A 105 -3.98 10.88 -10.88
N GLU A 106 -4.19 12.14 -10.49
CA GLU A 106 -4.68 13.21 -11.38
C GLU A 106 -3.68 13.60 -12.48
N SER A 107 -2.39 13.33 -12.29
CA SER A 107 -1.33 13.65 -13.25
C SER A 107 -0.27 12.56 -13.29
N VAL A 108 0.49 12.53 -14.38
CA VAL A 108 1.60 11.58 -14.57
C VAL A 108 2.68 11.74 -13.48
N ASN A 109 2.95 12.97 -13.06
CA ASN A 109 3.96 13.24 -12.01
C ASN A 109 3.50 12.70 -10.66
N GLU A 110 2.23 12.93 -10.32
CA GLU A 110 1.62 12.37 -9.12
C GLU A 110 1.57 10.84 -9.18
N ASN A 111 1.31 10.26 -10.35
CA ASN A 111 1.33 8.81 -10.54
C ASN A 111 2.71 8.23 -10.26
N LYS A 112 3.78 8.86 -10.79
CA LYS A 112 5.16 8.46 -10.52
C LYS A 112 5.52 8.58 -9.03
N ARG A 113 5.08 9.65 -8.36
CA ARG A 113 5.24 9.85 -6.91
C ARG A 113 4.59 8.72 -6.12
N TRP A 114 3.35 8.37 -6.45
CA TRP A 114 2.64 7.25 -5.84
C TRP A 114 3.28 5.90 -6.12
N ILE A 115 3.67 5.59 -7.36
CA ILE A 115 4.36 4.35 -7.72
C ILE A 115 5.64 4.19 -6.90
N THR A 116 6.43 5.25 -6.77
CA THR A 116 7.68 5.25 -6.02
C THR A 116 7.43 4.94 -4.55
N ALA A 117 6.47 5.64 -3.94
CA ALA A 117 6.13 5.45 -2.54
C ALA A 117 5.53 4.06 -2.26
N LEU A 118 4.60 3.59 -3.10
CA LEU A 118 3.98 2.27 -2.97
C LEU A 118 5.02 1.15 -3.09
N ARG A 119 5.93 1.24 -4.07
CA ARG A 119 7.05 0.29 -4.20
C ARG A 119 7.96 0.31 -2.98
N ALA A 120 8.33 1.49 -2.50
CA ALA A 120 9.18 1.62 -1.33
C ALA A 120 8.50 0.99 -0.09
N SER A 121 7.22 1.29 0.12
CA SER A 121 6.44 0.80 1.26
C SER A 121 6.22 -0.72 1.21
N ALA A 122 5.83 -1.27 0.06
CA ALA A 122 5.63 -2.71 -0.13
C ALA A 122 6.92 -3.53 0.08
N ASN A 123 8.08 -2.98 -0.32
CA ASN A 123 9.37 -3.66 -0.19
C ASN A 123 10.02 -3.53 1.19
N LYS A 124 9.52 -2.68 2.10
CA LYS A 124 10.04 -2.60 3.49
C LYS A 124 9.84 -3.90 4.25
N TRP A 125 8.81 -4.66 3.90
CA TRP A 125 8.41 -5.87 4.59
C TRP A 125 8.75 -7.09 3.74
N ILE A 126 10.01 -7.49 3.75
CA ILE A 126 10.43 -8.74 3.12
C ILE A 126 10.06 -9.94 3.99
N PRO A 127 9.61 -11.06 3.39
CA PRO A 127 9.43 -12.33 4.12
C PRO A 127 10.71 -12.74 4.86
N LEU A 128 10.57 -13.33 6.05
CA LEU A 128 11.70 -13.71 6.91
C LEU A 128 12.73 -14.59 6.20
N ASN A 129 12.28 -15.56 5.39
CA ASN A 129 13.17 -16.41 4.62
C ASN A 129 14.03 -15.61 3.64
N LYS A 130 13.45 -14.61 2.97
CA LYS A 130 14.18 -13.69 2.08
C LYS A 130 15.14 -12.81 2.87
N ALA A 131 14.73 -12.29 4.03
CA ALA A 131 15.60 -11.52 4.91
C ALA A 131 16.83 -12.32 5.37
N ILE A 132 16.62 -13.60 5.72
CA ILE A 132 17.70 -14.52 6.10
C ILE A 132 18.62 -14.75 4.90
N GLN A 133 18.08 -15.05 3.72
CA GLN A 133 18.89 -15.24 2.51
C GLN A 133 19.70 -14.00 2.15
N ASP A 134 19.08 -12.82 2.16
CA ASP A 134 19.76 -11.55 1.89
C ASP A 134 20.88 -11.28 2.92
N PHE A 135 20.65 -11.62 4.19
CA PHE A 135 21.69 -11.52 5.24
C PHE A 135 22.85 -12.49 4.99
N MET A 136 22.56 -13.76 4.69
CA MET A 136 23.57 -14.78 4.42
C MET A 136 24.41 -14.49 3.17
N ASN A 137 23.81 -13.81 2.18
CA ASN A 137 24.46 -13.46 0.92
C ASN A 137 25.21 -12.12 0.95
N ARG A 138 25.17 -11.36 2.05
CA ARG A 138 25.98 -10.14 2.17
C ARG A 138 27.46 -10.52 2.25
N PRO A 139 28.32 -9.98 1.38
CA PRO A 139 29.76 -10.15 1.56
C PRO A 139 30.15 -9.61 2.94
N LEU A 140 31.04 -10.31 3.65
CA LEU A 140 31.67 -9.75 4.83
C LEU A 140 32.48 -8.54 4.34
N GLU A 141 31.91 -7.34 4.44
CA GLU A 141 32.76 -6.16 4.47
C GLU A 141 33.64 -6.30 5.70
N GLU A 142 34.91 -6.55 5.46
CA GLU A 142 35.96 -6.50 6.47
C GLU A 142 35.75 -5.23 7.26
N THR A 143 35.44 -5.39 8.55
CA THR A 143 35.44 -4.32 9.53
C THR A 143 36.88 -3.78 9.56
N ARG A 144 37.20 -2.85 8.66
CA ARG A 144 38.47 -2.15 8.67
C ARG A 144 38.45 -1.26 9.91
N MET A 145 39.11 -1.77 10.95
CA MET A 145 39.61 -0.99 12.09
C MET A 145 40.39 0.23 11.61
#